data_AF-A0A846TW33-F1
#
_entry.id   AF-A0A846TW33-F1
#
_cell.length_a   1.000
_cell.length_b   1.000
_cell.length_c   1.000
_cell.angle_alpha   90.00
_cell.angle_beta   90.00
_cell.angle_gamma   90.00
#
_symmetry.space_group_name_H-M   'P 1'
#
loop_
_entity.id
_entity.type
_entity.pdbx_description
1 polymer ?
#
loop_
_entity_poly.entity_id
_entity_poly.type
_entity_poly.pdbx_seq_one_letter_code
_entity_poly.pdbx_strand_id
1 'polypeptide(L)'
;MNNEVLQKILAKKEITITDKIIFRTIFDVLSALFTDENHISSLKSGYKINDQQQIWFPNITPDHQKELNIKKGYANYMSKNWDYIYQFDGTKDIEKRKKLGKKLIEDKIQLITFAKLNEKAKGIGYHFVGVFAFNGYLEDDCKTMIYKKISDSFYLF
;
A
#
# COMPACT_ATOMS: atom_id res chain seq x y z
N MET A 1 12.16 -15.33 -0.29
CA MET A 1 10.93 -15.27 0.51
C MET A 1 11.07 -16.31 1.61
N ASN A 2 10.73 -15.99 2.87
CA ASN A 2 10.84 -16.94 3.97
C ASN A 2 9.61 -17.87 3.92
N ASN A 3 9.81 -19.11 3.49
CA ASN A 3 8.71 -20.06 3.27
C ASN A 3 8.00 -20.45 4.57
N GLU A 4 8.69 -20.56 5.70
CA GLU A 4 8.05 -20.90 6.98
C GLU A 4 7.09 -19.81 7.45
N VAL A 5 7.48 -18.55 7.31
CA VAL A 5 6.62 -17.41 7.63
C VAL A 5 5.40 -17.39 6.72
N LEU A 6 5.58 -17.59 5.41
CA LEU A 6 4.48 -17.64 4.47
C LEU A 6 3.48 -18.75 4.82
N GLN A 7 3.97 -19.95 5.14
CA GLN A 7 3.08 -21.06 5.54
C GLN A 7 2.27 -20.73 6.80
N LYS A 8 2.85 -20.03 7.77
CA LYS A 8 2.12 -19.56 8.97
C LYS A 8 1.03 -18.54 8.62
N ILE A 9 1.33 -17.59 7.75
CA ILE A 9 0.35 -16.59 7.25
C ILE A 9 -0.82 -17.32 6.57
N LEU A 10 -0.52 -18.25 5.66
CA LEU A 10 -1.53 -19.01 4.91
C LEU A 10 -2.38 -19.90 5.82
N ALA A 11 -1.76 -20.60 6.77
CA ALA A 11 -2.48 -21.43 7.73
C ALA A 11 -3.42 -20.62 8.64
N LYS A 12 -3.02 -19.40 9.02
CA LYS A 12 -3.85 -18.48 9.81
C LYS A 12 -4.88 -17.72 8.97
N LYS A 13 -4.72 -17.70 7.64
CA LYS A 13 -5.42 -16.79 6.73
C LYS A 13 -5.34 -15.33 7.16
N GLU A 14 -4.19 -14.91 7.70
CA GLU A 14 -4.01 -13.54 8.17
C GLU A 14 -2.54 -13.13 7.98
N ILE A 15 -2.35 -11.94 7.42
CA ILE A 15 -1.06 -11.27 7.36
C ILE A 15 -1.07 -10.04 8.27
N THR A 16 0.00 -9.87 9.03
CA THR A 16 0.22 -8.79 9.98
C THR A 16 1.52 -8.05 9.66
N ILE A 17 1.64 -6.81 10.12
CA ILE A 17 2.90 -6.06 9.98
C ILE A 17 4.08 -6.71 10.73
N THR A 18 3.81 -7.66 11.63
CA THR A 18 4.83 -8.34 12.44
C THR A 18 5.39 -9.61 11.80
N ASP A 19 4.80 -10.11 10.71
CA ASP A 19 5.24 -11.35 10.08
C ASP A 19 6.61 -11.21 9.39
N LYS A 20 7.08 -9.98 9.15
CA LYS A 20 8.41 -9.69 8.56
C LYS A 20 8.70 -10.46 7.25
N ILE A 21 7.66 -10.80 6.50
CA ILE A 21 7.79 -11.39 5.16
C ILE A 21 8.10 -10.29 4.15
N ILE A 22 9.05 -10.59 3.25
CA ILE A 22 9.44 -9.70 2.15
C ILE A 22 9.20 -10.41 0.83
N PHE A 23 8.39 -9.80 0.00
CA PHE A 23 8.12 -10.23 -1.37
C PHE A 23 9.05 -9.48 -2.33
N ARG A 24 9.64 -10.14 -3.33
CA ARG A 24 10.60 -9.45 -4.22
C ARG A 24 9.86 -8.67 -5.30
N THR A 25 8.74 -9.21 -5.77
CA THR A 25 7.94 -8.63 -6.84
C THR A 25 6.48 -8.46 -6.43
N ILE A 26 5.73 -7.63 -7.18
CA ILE A 26 4.27 -7.57 -7.04
C ILE A 26 3.67 -8.94 -7.33
N PHE A 27 4.18 -9.63 -8.35
CA PHE A 27 3.71 -10.98 -8.70
C PHE A 27 3.85 -11.95 -7.54
N ASP A 28 4.95 -11.91 -6.78
CA ASP A 28 5.13 -12.76 -5.59
C ASP A 28 4.03 -12.51 -4.56
N VAL A 29 3.63 -11.25 -4.33
CA VAL A 29 2.52 -10.92 -3.42
C VAL A 29 1.21 -11.52 -3.94
N LEU A 30 0.90 -11.31 -5.21
CA LEU A 30 -0.37 -11.74 -5.82
C LEU A 30 -0.50 -13.26 -5.88
N SER A 31 0.55 -13.94 -6.33
CA SER A 31 0.57 -15.40 -6.46
C SER A 31 0.60 -16.10 -5.10
N ALA A 32 1.26 -15.52 -4.10
CA ALA A 32 1.36 -16.15 -2.78
C ALA A 32 0.12 -15.91 -1.90
N LEU A 33 -0.53 -14.75 -1.99
CA LEU A 33 -1.57 -14.36 -1.04
C LEU A 33 -2.97 -14.17 -1.67
N PHE A 34 -3.04 -13.94 -2.98
CA PHE A 34 -4.28 -13.55 -3.67
C PHE A 34 -4.68 -14.51 -4.78
N THR A 35 -4.10 -15.70 -4.78
CA THR A 35 -4.34 -16.75 -5.76
C THR A 35 -4.59 -18.06 -5.01
N ASP A 36 -5.60 -18.81 -5.43
CA ASP A 36 -5.93 -20.10 -4.81
C ASP A 36 -5.02 -21.25 -5.29
N GLU A 37 -5.26 -22.44 -4.76
CA GLU A 37 -4.55 -23.68 -5.10
C GLU A 37 -4.67 -24.08 -6.59
N ASN A 38 -5.69 -23.60 -7.30
CA ASN A 38 -5.92 -23.83 -8.71
C ASN A 38 -5.34 -22.70 -9.59
N HIS A 39 -4.55 -21.80 -9.02
CA HIS A 39 -4.00 -20.62 -9.68
C HIS A 39 -5.05 -19.60 -10.15
N ILE A 40 -6.24 -19.60 -9.53
CA ILE A 40 -7.29 -18.64 -9.81
C ILE A 40 -7.12 -17.42 -8.91
N SER A 41 -7.05 -16.25 -9.53
CA SER A 41 -6.94 -14.96 -8.83
C SER A 41 -8.24 -14.62 -8.08
N SER A 42 -8.10 -14.26 -6.81
CA SER A 42 -9.17 -13.65 -6.00
C SER A 42 -9.48 -12.20 -6.39
N LEU A 43 -8.62 -11.60 -7.21
CA LEU A 43 -8.79 -10.22 -7.65
C LEU A 43 -9.80 -10.12 -8.79
N LYS A 44 -10.65 -9.10 -8.69
CA LYS A 44 -11.46 -8.58 -9.81
C LYS A 44 -10.55 -7.81 -10.77
N SER A 45 -11.07 -6.76 -11.43
CA SER A 45 -10.29 -5.92 -12.34
C SER A 45 -9.13 -5.20 -11.63
N GLY A 46 -7.92 -5.38 -12.15
CA GLY A 46 -6.70 -4.76 -11.62
C GLY A 46 -6.31 -5.32 -10.26
N TYR A 47 -6.17 -4.45 -9.26
CA TYR A 47 -5.83 -4.82 -7.88
C TYR A 47 -7.02 -4.82 -6.93
N LYS A 48 -8.25 -4.81 -7.45
CA LYS A 48 -9.46 -4.82 -6.63
C LYS A 48 -9.75 -6.23 -6.11
N ILE A 49 -9.95 -6.34 -4.80
CA ILE A 49 -10.40 -7.56 -4.14
C ILE A 49 -11.93 -7.59 -4.17
N ASN A 50 -12.54 -6.50 -3.72
CA ASN A 50 -13.99 -6.30 -3.78
C ASN A 50 -14.28 -4.80 -3.99
N ASP A 51 -15.52 -4.38 -3.71
CA ASP A 51 -15.96 -3.01 -4.00
C ASP A 51 -15.36 -1.98 -3.04
N GLN A 52 -14.89 -2.43 -1.87
CA GLN A 52 -14.32 -1.60 -0.81
C GLN A 52 -12.82 -1.87 -0.59
N GLN A 53 -12.27 -2.94 -1.12
CA GLN A 53 -10.89 -3.36 -0.85
C GLN A 53 -10.08 -3.48 -2.14
N GLN A 54 -8.90 -2.87 -2.13
CA GLN A 54 -7.93 -3.00 -3.21
C GLN A 54 -6.51 -3.05 -2.67
N ILE A 55 -5.63 -3.75 -3.39
CA ILE A 55 -4.22 -3.81 -3.04
C ILE A 55 -3.52 -2.55 -3.54
N TRP A 56 -2.61 -2.02 -2.73
CA TRP A 56 -1.80 -0.85 -3.06
C TRP A 56 -0.31 -1.14 -2.91
N PHE A 57 0.47 -0.78 -3.94
CA PHE A 57 1.91 -1.01 -4.00
C PHE A 57 2.69 0.32 -4.08
N PRO A 58 2.66 1.19 -3.05
CA PRO A 58 3.38 2.45 -3.09
C PRO A 58 4.89 2.22 -3.06
N ASN A 59 5.62 2.90 -3.92
CA ASN A 59 7.08 2.95 -3.85
C ASN A 59 7.50 4.05 -2.87
N ILE A 60 8.00 3.65 -1.70
CA ILE A 60 8.34 4.58 -0.63
C ILE A 60 9.72 5.18 -0.89
N THR A 61 9.73 6.51 -0.95
CA THR A 61 10.94 7.31 -1.07
C THR A 61 11.68 7.31 0.26
N PRO A 62 12.98 6.98 0.28
CA PRO A 62 13.81 7.14 1.47
C PRO A 62 13.82 8.60 1.95
N ASP A 63 13.88 8.83 3.26
CA ASP A 63 13.76 10.18 3.84
C ASP A 63 14.75 11.20 3.25
N HIS A 64 16.01 10.79 3.04
CA HIS A 64 17.05 11.63 2.45
C HIS A 64 16.80 12.02 0.99
N GLN A 65 15.86 11.36 0.29
CA GLN A 65 15.47 11.67 -1.09
C GLN A 65 14.09 12.34 -1.18
N LYS A 66 13.37 12.49 -0.06
CA LYS A 66 12.00 13.01 -0.04
C LYS A 66 11.89 14.36 -0.74
N GLU A 67 12.69 15.34 -0.34
CA GLU A 67 12.64 16.69 -0.91
C GLU A 67 12.98 16.70 -2.40
N LEU A 68 13.97 15.90 -2.81
CA LEU A 68 14.36 15.76 -4.21
C LEU A 68 13.20 15.21 -5.05
N ASN A 69 12.52 14.17 -4.57
CA ASN A 69 11.43 13.54 -5.31
C ASN A 69 10.17 14.42 -5.35
N ILE A 70 9.88 15.17 -4.28
CA ILE A 70 8.85 16.21 -4.29
C ILE A 70 9.17 17.26 -5.36
N LYS A 71 10.41 17.75 -5.44
CA LYS A 71 10.83 18.69 -6.50
C LYS A 71 10.71 18.10 -7.91
N LYS A 72 10.91 16.78 -8.07
CA LYS A 72 10.69 16.05 -9.33
C LYS A 72 9.22 15.81 -9.66
N GLY A 73 8.30 16.21 -8.78
CA GLY A 73 6.86 16.18 -9.02
C GLY A 73 6.13 14.97 -8.45
N TYR A 74 6.81 13.98 -7.87
CA TYR A 74 6.15 12.78 -7.32
C TYR A 74 6.95 12.13 -6.19
N ALA A 75 6.28 11.84 -5.07
CA ALA A 75 6.87 11.07 -3.97
C ALA A 75 5.78 10.36 -3.15
N ASN A 76 6.00 9.09 -2.81
CA ASN A 76 5.33 8.49 -1.65
C ASN A 76 6.32 8.47 -0.49
N TYR A 77 5.90 8.88 0.70
CA TYR A 77 6.74 8.84 1.90
C TYR A 77 5.88 8.53 3.12
N MET A 78 6.51 8.09 4.21
CA MET A 78 5.82 7.66 5.42
C MET A 78 6.10 8.59 6.60
N SER A 79 5.16 8.65 7.53
CA SER A 79 5.41 9.19 8.88
C SER A 79 6.39 8.30 9.66
N LYS A 80 7.08 8.87 10.66
CA LYS A 80 8.10 8.14 11.44
C LYS A 80 7.56 6.88 12.14
N ASN A 81 6.31 6.93 12.60
CA ASN A 81 5.58 5.83 13.25
C ASN A 81 4.83 4.91 12.27
N TRP A 82 4.89 5.18 10.96
CA TRP A 82 4.24 4.39 9.92
C TRP A 82 2.71 4.36 9.98
N ASP A 83 2.11 5.30 10.71
CA ASP A 83 0.64 5.42 10.80
C ASP A 83 0.03 6.19 9.63
N TYR A 84 0.87 6.88 8.87
CA TYR A 84 0.48 7.66 7.71
C TYR A 84 1.40 7.42 6.51
N ILE A 85 0.79 7.32 5.33
CA ILE A 85 1.45 7.40 4.03
C ILE A 85 0.99 8.68 3.34
N TYR A 86 1.95 9.44 2.81
CA TYR A 86 1.71 10.65 2.06
C TYR A 86 2.05 10.39 0.59
N GLN A 87 1.13 10.75 -0.31
CA GLN A 87 1.35 10.70 -1.76
C GLN A 87 1.34 12.12 -2.32
N PHE A 88 2.54 12.64 -2.58
CA PHE A 88 2.73 13.86 -3.35
C PHE A 88 2.71 13.55 -4.85
N ASP A 89 1.89 14.29 -5.59
CA ASP A 89 1.91 14.31 -7.06
C ASP A 89 1.54 15.72 -7.51
N GLY A 90 2.55 16.48 -7.93
CA GLY A 90 2.42 17.86 -8.41
C GLY A 90 2.07 17.96 -9.88
N THR A 91 1.96 16.83 -10.60
CA THR A 91 1.64 16.79 -12.04
C THR A 91 0.15 16.56 -12.30
N LYS A 92 -0.59 16.09 -11.29
CA LYS A 92 -2.02 15.80 -11.42
C LYS A 92 -2.86 17.05 -11.31
N ASP A 93 -3.86 17.09 -12.17
CA ASP A 93 -4.95 18.06 -12.08
C ASP A 93 -5.65 17.98 -10.72
N ILE A 94 -5.84 19.15 -10.10
CA ILE A 94 -6.38 19.30 -8.75
C ILE A 94 -7.81 18.77 -8.68
N GLU A 95 -8.65 19.05 -9.68
CA GLU A 95 -10.05 18.62 -9.71
C GLU A 95 -10.16 17.10 -9.84
N LYS A 96 -9.29 16.47 -10.65
CA LYS A 96 -9.18 15.01 -10.69
C LYS A 96 -8.78 14.42 -9.32
N ARG A 97 -7.87 15.06 -8.59
CA ARG A 97 -7.50 14.60 -7.24
C ARG A 97 -8.63 14.76 -6.24
N LYS A 98 -9.31 15.90 -6.22
CA LYS A 98 -10.51 16.12 -5.39
C LYS A 98 -11.57 15.06 -5.64
N LYS A 99 -11.88 14.77 -6.92
CA LYS A 99 -12.82 13.72 -7.31
C LYS A 99 -12.37 12.34 -6.83
N LEU A 100 -11.08 12.03 -6.94
CA LEU A 100 -10.52 10.78 -6.43
C LEU A 100 -10.67 10.68 -4.90
N GLY A 101 -10.27 11.70 -4.14
CA GLY A 101 -10.41 11.69 -2.68
C GLY A 101 -11.86 11.57 -2.23
N LYS A 102 -12.79 12.31 -2.88
CA LYS A 102 -14.23 12.18 -2.63
C LYS A 102 -14.70 10.73 -2.81
N LYS A 103 -14.34 10.11 -3.94
CA LYS A 103 -14.68 8.72 -4.23
C LYS A 103 -14.12 7.75 -3.18
N LEU A 104 -12.86 7.92 -2.77
CA LEU A 104 -12.23 7.07 -1.76
C LEU A 104 -12.98 7.11 -0.41
N ILE A 105 -13.53 8.28 -0.04
CA ILE A 105 -14.34 8.45 1.18
C ILE A 105 -15.74 7.85 1.00
N GLU A 106 -16.43 8.21 -0.08
CA GLU A 106 -17.81 7.75 -0.36
C GLU A 106 -17.89 6.23 -0.47
N ASP A 107 -16.97 5.63 -1.21
CA ASP A 107 -16.90 4.18 -1.41
C ASP A 107 -16.23 3.46 -0.22
N LYS A 108 -15.75 4.20 0.79
CA LYS A 108 -15.05 3.69 1.98
C LYS A 108 -13.89 2.75 1.63
N ILE A 109 -13.09 3.15 0.65
CA ILE A 109 -12.02 2.30 0.11
C ILE A 109 -10.91 2.06 1.15
N GLN A 110 -10.59 0.79 1.34
CA GLN A 110 -9.48 0.27 2.12
C GLN A 110 -8.36 -0.20 1.17
N LEU A 111 -7.14 0.20 1.50
CA LEU A 111 -5.92 -0.09 0.75
C LEU A 111 -5.09 -1.12 1.51
N ILE A 112 -5.08 -2.36 1.03
CA ILE A 112 -4.24 -3.42 1.57
C ILE A 112 -2.84 -3.15 1.04
N THR A 113 -1.96 -2.63 1.90
CA THR A 113 -0.77 -1.92 1.43
C THR A 113 0.50 -2.75 1.55
N PHE A 114 1.14 -2.98 0.40
CA PHE A 114 2.45 -3.59 0.29
C PHE A 114 3.46 -2.54 -0.20
N ALA A 115 4.10 -1.85 0.74
CA ALA A 115 5.04 -0.78 0.43
C ALA A 115 6.35 -1.35 -0.14
N LYS A 116 6.80 -0.83 -1.28
CA LYS A 116 8.14 -1.12 -1.80
C LYS A 116 9.17 -0.29 -1.06
N LEU A 117 10.10 -0.95 -0.39
CA LEU A 117 11.24 -0.34 0.27
C LEU A 117 12.51 -0.67 -0.53
N ASN A 118 13.32 0.36 -0.80
CA ASN A 118 14.58 0.20 -1.55
C ASN A 118 15.82 0.37 -0.66
N GLU A 119 15.63 0.51 0.65
CA GLU A 119 16.71 0.67 1.62
C GLU A 119 17.20 -0.71 2.09
N LYS A 120 18.49 -1.02 1.87
CA LYS A 120 19.08 -2.31 2.26
C LYS A 120 18.84 -2.66 3.73
N ALA A 121 18.94 -1.69 4.63
CA ALA A 121 18.75 -1.88 6.07
C ALA A 121 17.34 -2.37 6.44
N LYS A 122 16.33 -2.07 5.60
CA LYS A 122 14.93 -2.49 5.80
C LYS A 122 14.59 -3.77 5.03
N GLY A 123 15.52 -4.30 4.24
CA GLY A 123 15.29 -5.37 3.27
C GLY A 123 14.60 -4.85 2.01
N ILE A 124 15.23 -5.01 0.85
CA ILE A 124 14.69 -4.52 -0.42
C ILE A 124 13.55 -5.44 -0.87
N GLY A 125 12.37 -4.85 -1.12
CA GLY A 125 11.20 -5.58 -1.58
C GLY A 125 9.89 -4.93 -1.16
N TYR A 126 8.81 -5.68 -1.31
CA TYR A 126 7.46 -5.31 -0.90
C TYR A 126 7.17 -5.88 0.49
N HIS A 127 6.77 -4.99 1.40
CA HIS A 127 6.46 -5.30 2.79
C HIS A 127 5.00 -5.00 3.05
N PHE A 128 4.29 -5.91 3.73
CA PHE A 128 2.97 -5.57 4.23
C PHE A 128 3.12 -4.55 5.35
N VAL A 129 2.50 -3.37 5.18
CA VAL A 129 2.61 -2.24 6.13
C VAL A 129 1.29 -1.87 6.79
N GLY A 130 0.25 -2.66 6.54
CA GLY A 130 -1.09 -2.49 7.11
C GLY A 130 -2.15 -2.15 6.07
N VAL A 131 -3.35 -1.90 6.57
CA VAL A 131 -4.50 -1.45 5.78
C VAL A 131 -4.67 0.05 5.99
N PHE A 132 -4.78 0.80 4.90
CA PHE A 132 -4.87 2.25 4.92
C PHE A 132 -6.19 2.74 4.33
N ALA A 133 -6.67 3.88 4.80
CA ALA A 133 -7.79 4.60 4.20
C ALA A 133 -7.38 6.04 3.91
N PHE A 134 -7.97 6.65 2.89
CA PHE A 134 -7.76 8.06 2.62
C PHE A 134 -8.27 8.92 3.79
N ASN A 135 -7.46 9.87 4.24
CA ASN A 135 -7.71 10.68 5.43
C ASN A 135 -7.80 12.18 5.12
N GLY A 136 -7.52 12.60 3.89
CA GLY A 136 -7.61 14.01 3.46
C GLY A 136 -6.36 14.45 2.71
N TYR A 137 -6.16 15.77 2.67
CA TYR A 137 -5.01 16.40 2.02
C TYR A 137 -4.15 17.11 3.06
N LEU A 138 -2.84 17.25 2.79
CA LEU A 138 -1.94 17.99 3.69
C LEU A 138 -2.17 19.50 3.61
N GLU A 139 -2.51 19.99 2.42
CA GLU A 139 -2.72 21.40 2.10
C GLU A 139 -3.91 21.55 1.15
N ASP A 140 -4.42 22.77 1.01
CA ASP A 140 -5.59 23.09 0.17
C ASP A 140 -5.31 22.88 -1.33
N ASP A 141 -4.03 22.84 -1.74
CA ASP A 141 -3.62 22.59 -3.11
C ASP A 141 -3.86 21.13 -3.57
N CYS A 142 -4.26 20.25 -2.64
CA CYS A 142 -4.58 18.84 -2.85
C CYS A 142 -3.43 18.02 -3.48
N LYS A 143 -2.20 18.55 -3.56
CA LYS A 143 -1.06 17.85 -4.18
C LYS A 143 -0.51 16.74 -3.30
N THR A 144 -0.82 16.75 -2.02
CA THR A 144 -0.46 15.66 -1.11
C THR A 144 -1.72 15.02 -0.55
N MET A 145 -1.99 13.78 -0.96
CA MET A 145 -3.02 12.94 -0.34
C MET A 145 -2.44 12.23 0.88
N ILE A 146 -3.20 12.21 1.96
CA ILE A 146 -2.86 11.55 3.22
C ILE A 146 -3.69 10.27 3.31
N TYR A 147 -3.01 9.17 3.63
CA TYR A 147 -3.63 7.90 3.95
C TYR A 147 -3.27 7.53 5.38
N LYS A 148 -4.28 7.25 6.20
CA LYS A 148 -4.12 6.84 7.60
C LYS A 148 -4.26 5.33 7.70
N LYS A 149 -3.37 4.69 8.46
CA LYS A 149 -3.47 3.28 8.80
C LYS A 149 -4.69 3.04 9.68
N ILE A 150 -5.49 2.05 9.31
CA ILE A 150 -6.72 1.65 10.00
C ILE A 150 -6.65 0.22 10.58
N SER A 151 -5.68 -0.58 10.13
CA SER A 151 -5.42 -1.92 10.67
C SER A 151 -3.95 -2.31 10.47
N ASP A 152 -3.40 -3.03 11.45
CA ASP A 152 -2.08 -3.66 11.39
C ASP A 152 -2.13 -5.10 10.84
N SER A 153 -3.33 -5.61 10.54
CA SER A 153 -3.54 -6.93 9.93
C SER A 153 -4.60 -6.93 8.83
N PHE A 154 -4.56 -7.98 8.00
CA PHE A 154 -5.53 -8.25 6.95
C PHE A 154 -5.81 -9.75 6.87
N TYR A 155 -7.09 -10.12 6.92
CA TYR A 155 -7.54 -11.49 6.73
C TYR A 155 -7.61 -11.84 5.24
N LEU A 156 -6.96 -12.95 4.89
CA LEU A 156 -6.99 -13.58 3.58
C LEU A 156 -8.29 -14.39 3.43
N PHE A 157 -8.63 -14.74 2.19
CA PHE A 157 -9.87 -15.42 1.81
C PHE A 157 -9.85 -16.93 2.13
#